data_AF-A0A9D8R4N2-F1
#
_entry.id   AF-A0A9D8R4N2-F1
#
_cell.length_a   1.000
_cell.length_b   1.000
_cell.length_c   1.000
_cell.angle_alpha   90.00
_cell.angle_beta   90.00
_cell.angle_gamma   90.00
#
_symmetry.space_group_name_H-M   'P 1'
#
loop_
_entity.id
_entity.type
_entity.pdbx_description
1 polymer ?
#
loop_
_entity_poly.entity_id
_entity_poly.type
_entity_poly.pdbx_seq_one_letter_code
_entity_poly.pdbx_strand_id
1 'polypeptide(L)'
;MAKQIRFCLVYRDMWQSSGKYQPRRDQLVRVAPAIVDMGCFARVETNGGAFEQVNLLYGENPNKAVRAWTKPLREAGIQCQMLERALNGLRMDPVPADVRRLMFKVKKAQGVDVARSFCGLNDPRNLELSVKYAKEAGMISQVALSITHSDIHTVEYYMSVVDKVVEYGADEIGLKDMAGVGRPATLGKLVKAIKEKYPHILVQYHGHTGPGFSVASTLEVCKAGADIIDVAVEPLSWGMVHPDVITIQAMLKDAGFDVPEINMNAYMEVRRLTQEFMDDFLGYWIDPKNRISTSLLVGCGLPGGMMGSMMADLKGVHKAINMSLKNSGQKELSEDELLVKLFEEVAYVWPKVGNPPLVTPFSQYVKNIALMNILQMAQNKPRFSAMDQKQWDMILGKAGTLPGTLAPEILALAKEKGYEFFTDTPQDHYPDELPKYRQLMEEQGWEIGEDEEELFEYAMHPTQYIDYKSGAAKKNFERELEAKKQQSNIKVIIKEIKLPEVVREELIASVKAQHPDAKPVISTSDGIVLWELPVTGQAMNPPMGTAYSEGDTLCFVEAYYGQDEIKALYSGKLLQVVASQGERVRKGDVIAFLN
;
A
#
# COMPACT_ATOMS: atom_id res chain seq x y z
N MET A 1 25.56 20.17 -16.06
CA MET A 1 24.08 20.08 -15.99
C MET A 1 23.73 19.50 -14.64
N ALA A 2 22.69 20.00 -13.97
CA ALA A 2 22.21 19.42 -12.72
C ALA A 2 21.80 17.96 -12.94
N LYS A 3 22.04 17.08 -11.95
CA LYS A 3 21.61 15.68 -12.07
C LYS A 3 20.09 15.61 -11.94
N GLN A 4 19.44 14.95 -12.90
CA GLN A 4 18.01 14.69 -12.83
C GLN A 4 17.70 13.61 -11.79
N ILE A 5 16.73 13.86 -10.92
CA ILE A 5 16.15 12.88 -10.00
C ILE A 5 14.68 12.66 -10.37
N ARG A 6 14.28 11.40 -10.52
CA ARG A 6 12.90 11.00 -10.87
C ARG A 6 12.13 10.59 -9.61
N PHE A 7 10.81 10.79 -9.63
CA PHE A 7 9.95 10.35 -8.54
C PHE A 7 9.14 9.10 -8.90
N CYS A 8 8.98 8.23 -7.90
CA CYS A 8 8.06 7.10 -7.90
C CYS A 8 6.99 7.32 -6.83
N LEU A 9 5.73 7.50 -7.23
CA LEU A 9 4.63 7.54 -6.26
C LEU A 9 4.35 6.14 -5.73
N VAL A 10 4.56 5.90 -4.44
CA VAL A 10 4.31 4.58 -3.83
C VAL A 10 2.85 4.40 -3.41
N TYR A 11 1.89 4.68 -4.30
CA TYR A 11 0.46 4.72 -3.96
C TYR A 11 -0.03 3.41 -3.32
N ARG A 12 0.42 2.25 -3.82
CA ARG A 12 0.17 0.93 -3.20
C ARG A 12 0.69 0.86 -1.76
N ASP A 13 1.98 1.14 -1.55
CA ASP A 13 2.59 1.05 -0.21
C ASP A 13 2.04 2.07 0.78
N MET A 14 1.59 3.24 0.31
CA MET A 14 1.01 4.27 1.17
C MET A 14 -0.22 3.78 1.91
N TRP A 15 -1.13 3.12 1.19
CA TRP A 15 -2.33 2.53 1.77
C TRP A 15 -1.99 1.32 2.66
N GLN A 16 -1.10 0.45 2.20
CA GLN A 16 -0.69 -0.74 2.96
C GLN A 16 0.04 -0.40 4.27
N SER A 17 0.76 0.72 4.29
CA SER A 17 1.47 1.20 5.49
C SER A 17 0.53 1.91 6.48
N SER A 18 -0.57 2.45 5.97
CA SER A 18 -1.55 3.19 6.77
C SER A 18 -2.60 2.28 7.39
N GLY A 19 -3.02 1.21 6.71
CA GLY A 19 -4.06 0.32 7.17
C GLY A 19 -4.10 -1.03 6.45
N LYS A 20 -5.14 -1.82 6.74
CA LYS A 20 -5.33 -3.19 6.20
C LYS A 20 -5.70 -3.20 4.72
N TYR A 21 -6.51 -2.24 4.31
CA TYR A 21 -7.24 -2.22 3.05
C TYR A 21 -6.68 -1.13 2.11
N GLN A 22 -6.82 -1.33 0.80
CA GLN A 22 -6.33 -0.46 -0.28
C GLN A 22 -7.48 -0.02 -1.21
N PRO A 23 -7.36 1.06 -1.99
CA PRO A 23 -8.44 1.53 -2.86
C PRO A 23 -8.91 0.46 -3.82
N ARG A 24 -10.23 0.35 -3.97
CA ARG A 24 -10.87 -0.53 -4.95
C ARG A 24 -10.62 -0.05 -6.37
N ARG A 25 -10.94 -0.90 -7.35
CA ARG A 25 -10.84 -0.56 -8.78
C ARG A 25 -11.50 0.77 -9.13
N ASP A 26 -12.71 1.04 -8.62
CA ASP A 26 -13.45 2.27 -8.90
C ASP A 26 -12.71 3.51 -8.34
N GLN A 27 -12.14 3.41 -7.15
CA GLN A 27 -11.37 4.48 -6.52
C GLN A 27 -10.03 4.72 -7.24
N LEU A 28 -9.34 3.65 -7.65
CA LEU A 28 -8.08 3.73 -8.42
C LEU A 28 -8.30 4.43 -9.76
N VAL A 29 -9.31 4.01 -10.53
CA VAL A 29 -9.62 4.64 -11.83
C VAL A 29 -9.97 6.12 -11.67
N ARG A 30 -10.63 6.50 -10.56
CA ARG A 30 -10.99 7.90 -10.28
C ARG A 30 -9.80 8.79 -9.96
N VAL A 31 -8.77 8.28 -9.26
CA VAL A 31 -7.59 9.07 -8.86
C VAL A 31 -6.50 9.10 -9.92
N ALA A 32 -6.48 8.13 -10.86
CA ALA A 32 -5.44 8.03 -11.88
C ALA A 32 -5.23 9.31 -12.71
N PRO A 33 -6.29 9.98 -13.22
CA PRO A 33 -6.11 11.20 -14.02
C PRO A 33 -5.42 12.31 -13.23
N ALA A 34 -5.81 12.50 -11.96
CA ALA A 34 -5.19 13.52 -11.11
C ALA A 34 -3.71 13.19 -10.81
N ILE A 35 -3.34 11.91 -10.65
CA ILE A 35 -1.93 11.50 -10.51
C ILE A 35 -1.13 11.74 -11.79
N VAL A 36 -1.73 11.51 -12.97
CA VAL A 36 -1.10 11.85 -14.26
C VAL A 36 -0.90 13.35 -14.38
N ASP A 37 -1.94 14.14 -14.07
CA ASP A 37 -1.94 15.60 -14.18
C ASP A 37 -1.00 16.29 -13.20
N MET A 38 -0.56 15.61 -12.13
CA MET A 38 0.51 16.10 -11.26
C MET A 38 1.82 16.33 -12.02
N GLY A 39 2.07 15.57 -13.10
CA GLY A 39 3.16 15.78 -14.05
C GLY A 39 4.57 15.49 -13.52
N CYS A 40 4.71 14.97 -12.30
CA CYS A 40 6.00 14.83 -11.62
C CYS A 40 6.51 13.39 -11.44
N PHE A 41 5.71 12.39 -11.81
CA PHE A 41 6.04 10.98 -11.57
C PHE A 41 6.57 10.29 -12.83
N ALA A 42 7.75 9.68 -12.71
CA ALA A 42 8.24 8.75 -13.73
C ALA A 42 7.69 7.32 -13.51
N ARG A 43 7.31 7.01 -12.26
CA ARG A 43 6.78 5.72 -11.84
C ARG A 43 5.64 5.85 -10.86
N VAL A 44 4.76 4.86 -10.86
CA VAL A 44 3.79 4.64 -9.79
C VAL A 44 3.90 3.18 -9.37
N GLU A 45 3.98 2.94 -8.06
CA GLU A 45 3.86 1.60 -7.53
C GLU A 45 2.38 1.21 -7.46
N THR A 46 2.01 0.20 -8.24
CA THR A 46 0.61 -0.10 -8.58
C THR A 46 0.03 -1.30 -7.86
N ASN A 47 0.81 -2.37 -7.70
CA ASN A 47 0.32 -3.67 -7.22
C ASN A 47 1.43 -4.48 -6.53
N GLY A 48 1.18 -5.76 -6.25
CA GLY A 48 2.06 -6.57 -5.42
C GLY A 48 1.94 -6.21 -3.94
N GLY A 49 2.92 -6.59 -3.13
CA GLY A 49 2.83 -6.47 -1.67
C GLY A 49 1.65 -7.28 -1.15
N ALA A 50 0.62 -6.62 -0.63
CA ALA A 50 -0.63 -7.24 -0.20
C ALA A 50 -1.81 -6.97 -1.15
N PHE A 51 -1.62 -6.25 -2.26
CA PHE A 51 -2.69 -5.75 -3.13
C PHE A 51 -3.63 -6.85 -3.63
N GLU A 52 -3.07 -7.91 -4.22
CA GLU A 52 -3.84 -9.01 -4.79
C GLU A 52 -4.69 -9.72 -3.73
N GLN A 53 -4.04 -10.11 -2.63
CA GLN A 53 -4.72 -10.75 -1.49
C GLN A 53 -5.83 -9.87 -0.92
N VAL A 54 -5.60 -8.56 -0.78
CA VAL A 54 -6.56 -7.62 -0.21
C VAL A 54 -7.78 -7.43 -1.11
N ASN A 55 -7.59 -7.39 -2.44
CA ASN A 55 -8.70 -7.34 -3.38
C ASN A 55 -9.59 -8.60 -3.27
N LEU A 56 -8.98 -9.77 -3.18
CA LEU A 56 -9.73 -11.02 -2.97
C LEU A 56 -10.51 -10.99 -1.65
N LEU A 57 -9.98 -10.39 -0.58
CA LEU A 57 -10.68 -10.22 0.70
C LEU A 57 -11.91 -9.31 0.59
N TYR A 58 -11.95 -8.34 -0.34
CA TYR A 58 -13.17 -7.58 -0.64
C TYR A 58 -14.24 -8.42 -1.34
N GLY A 59 -13.85 -9.55 -1.92
CA GLY A 59 -14.62 -10.22 -2.96
C GLY A 59 -14.49 -9.52 -4.31
N GLU A 60 -13.37 -8.83 -4.58
CA GLU A 60 -13.05 -8.27 -5.88
C GLU A 60 -11.95 -9.06 -6.59
N ASN A 61 -11.95 -9.00 -7.92
CA ASN A 61 -10.94 -9.62 -8.73
C ASN A 61 -9.73 -8.68 -8.89
N PRO A 62 -8.54 -9.02 -8.35
CA PRO A 62 -7.37 -8.17 -8.42
C PRO A 62 -6.91 -7.89 -9.86
N ASN A 63 -7.03 -8.85 -10.77
CA ASN A 63 -6.56 -8.70 -12.15
C ASN A 63 -7.27 -7.54 -12.87
N LYS A 64 -8.60 -7.43 -12.66
CA LYS A 64 -9.41 -6.33 -13.19
C LYS A 64 -9.01 -4.99 -12.61
N ALA A 65 -8.63 -4.95 -11.33
CA ALA A 65 -8.16 -3.74 -10.68
C ALA A 65 -6.80 -3.31 -11.23
N VAL A 66 -5.84 -4.24 -11.36
CA VAL A 66 -4.50 -3.93 -11.91
C VAL A 66 -4.61 -3.40 -13.35
N ARG A 67 -5.33 -4.08 -14.26
CA ARG A 67 -5.49 -3.61 -15.65
C ARG A 67 -6.09 -2.21 -15.74
N ALA A 68 -7.12 -1.94 -14.95
CA ALA A 68 -7.80 -0.65 -14.96
C ALA A 68 -6.94 0.46 -14.35
N TRP A 69 -6.09 0.12 -13.39
CA TRP A 69 -5.21 1.05 -12.69
C TRP A 69 -3.96 1.41 -13.51
N THR A 70 -3.31 0.41 -14.12
CA THR A 70 -2.08 0.59 -14.90
C THR A 70 -2.33 1.29 -16.25
N LYS A 71 -3.49 1.05 -16.88
CA LYS A 71 -3.82 1.57 -18.21
C LYS A 71 -3.64 3.10 -18.35
N PRO A 72 -4.33 3.95 -17.56
CA PRO A 72 -4.19 5.41 -17.69
C PRO A 72 -2.78 5.91 -17.39
N LEU A 73 -2.06 5.26 -16.46
CA LEU A 73 -0.68 5.60 -16.13
C LEU A 73 0.26 5.32 -17.30
N ARG A 74 0.12 4.14 -17.93
CA ARG A 74 0.90 3.75 -19.11
C ARG A 74 0.60 4.61 -20.33
N GLU A 75 -0.67 4.94 -20.57
CA GLU A 75 -1.08 5.84 -21.65
C GLU A 75 -0.43 7.22 -21.51
N ALA A 76 -0.15 7.64 -20.27
CA ALA A 76 0.60 8.86 -19.96
C ALA A 76 2.14 8.68 -19.94
N GLY A 77 2.66 7.48 -20.23
CA GLY A 77 4.10 7.19 -20.22
C GLY A 77 4.72 6.96 -18.84
N ILE A 78 3.90 6.79 -17.80
CA ILE A 78 4.36 6.49 -16.43
C ILE A 78 4.57 4.98 -16.29
N GLN A 79 5.76 4.57 -15.82
CA GLN A 79 6.04 3.14 -15.61
C GLN A 79 5.30 2.61 -14.38
N CYS A 80 4.66 1.45 -14.51
CA CYS A 80 3.99 0.80 -13.40
C CYS A 80 4.94 -0.19 -12.71
N GLN A 81 5.03 -0.13 -11.38
CA GLN A 81 5.94 -0.94 -10.58
C GLN A 81 5.17 -1.82 -9.59
N MET A 82 5.58 -3.08 -9.46
CA MET A 82 5.07 -3.99 -8.42
C MET A 82 6.14 -4.33 -7.38
N LEU A 83 5.72 -4.74 -6.18
CA LEU A 83 6.58 -5.34 -5.16
C LEU A 83 6.29 -6.84 -5.01
N GLU A 84 7.31 -7.69 -5.11
CA GLU A 84 7.19 -9.14 -4.87
C GLU A 84 8.33 -9.69 -3.99
N ARG A 85 8.06 -10.81 -3.31
CA ARG A 85 8.88 -11.38 -2.23
C ARG A 85 9.75 -12.56 -2.64
N ALA A 86 10.44 -12.50 -3.77
CA ALA A 86 11.36 -13.54 -4.22
C ALA A 86 10.72 -14.94 -4.11
N LEU A 87 11.27 -15.82 -3.27
CA LEU A 87 10.76 -17.17 -2.98
C LEU A 87 9.25 -17.21 -2.67
N ASN A 88 8.69 -16.18 -2.02
CA ASN A 88 7.31 -16.17 -1.55
C ASN A 88 6.34 -15.44 -2.51
N GLY A 89 6.82 -14.87 -3.61
CA GLY A 89 5.98 -14.15 -4.58
C GLY A 89 5.07 -13.11 -3.92
N LEU A 90 3.74 -13.29 -4.03
CA LEU A 90 2.73 -12.37 -3.46
C LEU A 90 1.99 -12.96 -2.24
N ARG A 91 2.58 -13.93 -1.55
CA ARG A 91 2.03 -14.52 -0.31
C ARG A 91 3.09 -14.62 0.80
N MET A 92 2.71 -15.16 1.95
CA MET A 92 3.57 -15.20 3.14
C MET A 92 4.47 -16.44 3.22
N ASP A 93 4.17 -17.45 2.43
CA ASP A 93 4.89 -18.73 2.39
C ASP A 93 5.46 -18.96 0.97
N PRO A 94 6.50 -19.79 0.82
CA PRO A 94 7.13 -20.06 -0.48
C PRO A 94 6.16 -20.49 -1.59
N VAL A 95 6.50 -20.13 -2.82
CA VAL A 95 5.69 -20.35 -4.03
C VAL A 95 6.45 -21.28 -4.99
N PRO A 96 5.79 -22.30 -5.57
CA PRO A 96 6.35 -23.11 -6.65
C PRO A 96 6.92 -22.30 -7.81
N ALA A 97 7.96 -22.81 -8.45
CA ALA A 97 8.69 -22.08 -9.48
C ALA A 97 7.82 -21.75 -10.70
N ASP A 98 6.96 -22.68 -11.11
CA ASP A 98 6.02 -22.50 -12.23
C ASP A 98 4.99 -21.39 -11.97
N VAL A 99 4.42 -21.33 -10.76
CA VAL A 99 3.49 -20.26 -10.33
C VAL A 99 4.22 -18.90 -10.29
N ARG A 100 5.45 -18.85 -9.77
CA ARG A 100 6.29 -17.62 -9.79
C ARG A 100 6.56 -17.15 -11.21
N ARG A 101 6.86 -18.07 -12.13
CA ARG A 101 7.09 -17.74 -13.55
C ARG A 101 5.82 -17.18 -14.19
N LEU A 102 4.67 -17.79 -13.93
CA LEU A 102 3.38 -17.31 -14.43
C LEU A 102 3.03 -15.91 -13.90
N MET A 103 3.33 -15.62 -12.63
CA MET A 103 3.13 -14.30 -12.02
C MET A 103 3.70 -13.18 -12.88
N PHE A 104 4.98 -13.25 -13.26
CA PHE A 104 5.62 -12.18 -14.05
C PHE A 104 4.99 -12.02 -15.43
N LYS A 105 4.64 -13.13 -16.10
CA LYS A 105 3.94 -13.12 -17.39
C LYS A 105 2.58 -12.40 -17.27
N VAL A 106 1.79 -12.75 -16.25
CA VAL A 106 0.49 -12.11 -15.98
C VAL A 106 0.66 -10.63 -15.66
N LYS A 107 1.58 -10.27 -14.77
CA LYS A 107 1.78 -8.87 -14.38
C LYS A 107 2.30 -8.02 -15.55
N LYS A 108 3.14 -8.55 -16.43
CA LYS A 108 3.49 -7.85 -17.68
C LYS A 108 2.27 -7.61 -18.55
N ALA A 109 1.45 -8.64 -18.78
CA ALA A 109 0.25 -8.53 -19.61
C ALA A 109 -0.74 -7.48 -19.07
N GLN A 110 -0.83 -7.36 -17.74
CA GLN A 110 -1.60 -6.33 -17.05
C GLN A 110 -1.01 -4.92 -17.15
N GLY A 111 0.18 -4.76 -17.73
CA GLY A 111 0.84 -3.47 -17.86
C GLY A 111 1.74 -3.07 -16.69
N VAL A 112 2.28 -4.03 -15.96
CA VAL A 112 3.37 -3.75 -15.01
C VAL A 112 4.69 -3.77 -15.75
N ASP A 113 5.51 -2.73 -15.58
CA ASP A 113 6.79 -2.57 -16.26
C ASP A 113 7.97 -3.04 -15.41
N VAL A 114 7.93 -2.77 -14.10
CA VAL A 114 9.03 -3.01 -13.18
C VAL A 114 8.64 -4.02 -12.11
N ALA A 115 9.42 -5.09 -11.99
CA ALA A 115 9.33 -6.05 -10.91
C ALA A 115 10.36 -5.68 -9.83
N ARG A 116 9.91 -5.12 -8.71
CA ARG A 116 10.75 -4.92 -7.52
C ARG A 116 10.73 -6.20 -6.68
N SER A 117 11.82 -6.95 -6.74
CA SER A 117 12.00 -8.24 -6.08
C SER A 117 12.88 -8.09 -4.84
N PHE A 118 12.42 -8.55 -3.68
CA PHE A 118 13.26 -8.59 -2.47
C PHE A 118 13.22 -9.95 -1.78
N CYS A 119 14.36 -10.33 -1.18
CA CYS A 119 14.43 -11.43 -0.24
C CYS A 119 14.55 -10.86 1.17
N GLY A 120 13.70 -11.32 2.09
CA GLY A 120 13.75 -10.82 3.47
C GLY A 120 15.03 -11.17 4.23
N LEU A 121 15.79 -12.17 3.78
CA LEU A 121 17.13 -12.50 4.30
C LEU A 121 18.28 -11.89 3.49
N ASN A 122 17.98 -11.19 2.38
CA ASN A 122 18.94 -10.82 1.35
C ASN A 122 19.77 -12.00 0.79
N ASP A 123 19.22 -13.23 0.81
CA ASP A 123 19.85 -14.38 0.17
C ASP A 123 19.71 -14.29 -1.37
N PRO A 124 20.81 -14.12 -2.14
CA PRO A 124 20.75 -13.99 -3.58
C PRO A 124 20.11 -15.21 -4.28
N ARG A 125 20.22 -16.42 -3.72
CA ARG A 125 19.66 -17.64 -4.33
C ARG A 125 18.15 -17.57 -4.48
N ASN A 126 17.48 -16.93 -3.53
CA ASN A 126 16.02 -16.72 -3.58
C ASN A 126 15.63 -15.72 -4.68
N LEU A 127 16.53 -14.79 -5.03
CA LEU A 127 16.31 -13.71 -5.99
C LEU A 127 16.56 -14.13 -7.45
N GLU A 128 17.38 -15.15 -7.67
CA GLU A 128 17.80 -15.57 -9.02
C GLU A 128 16.62 -15.81 -9.97
N LEU A 129 15.62 -16.59 -9.55
CA LEU A 129 14.45 -16.87 -10.37
C LEU A 129 13.57 -15.64 -10.59
N SER A 130 13.49 -14.72 -9.62
CA SER A 130 12.77 -13.47 -9.84
C SER A 130 13.45 -12.60 -10.89
N VAL A 131 14.77 -12.56 -10.92
CA VAL A 131 15.53 -11.86 -11.97
C VAL A 131 15.26 -12.50 -13.33
N LYS A 132 15.44 -13.81 -13.45
CA LYS A 132 15.25 -14.54 -14.70
C LYS A 132 13.82 -14.41 -15.23
N TYR A 133 12.82 -14.69 -14.41
CA TYR A 133 11.42 -14.71 -14.84
C TYR A 133 10.86 -13.32 -15.14
N ALA A 134 11.26 -12.27 -14.41
CA ALA A 134 10.89 -10.90 -14.76
C ALA A 134 11.40 -10.53 -16.16
N LYS A 135 12.66 -10.86 -16.48
CA LYS A 135 13.25 -10.60 -17.79
C LYS A 135 12.62 -11.44 -18.89
N GLU A 136 12.37 -12.71 -18.64
CA GLU A 136 11.65 -13.60 -19.58
C GLU A 136 10.26 -13.06 -19.92
N ALA A 137 9.57 -12.46 -18.94
CA ALA A 137 8.28 -11.79 -19.15
C ALA A 137 8.40 -10.42 -19.84
N GLY A 138 9.61 -9.88 -20.07
CA GLY A 138 9.80 -8.55 -20.66
C GLY A 138 9.56 -7.40 -19.67
N MET A 139 9.75 -7.65 -18.38
CA MET A 139 9.75 -6.64 -17.32
C MET A 139 11.19 -6.19 -17.01
N ILE A 140 11.32 -5.01 -16.43
CA ILE A 140 12.57 -4.53 -15.83
C ILE A 140 12.73 -5.24 -14.49
N SER A 141 13.85 -5.96 -14.32
CA SER A 141 14.17 -6.61 -13.05
C SER A 141 14.86 -5.63 -12.11
N GLN A 142 14.15 -5.19 -11.06
CA GLN A 142 14.74 -4.41 -9.98
C GLN A 142 14.92 -5.28 -8.74
N VAL A 143 16.16 -5.52 -8.34
CA VAL A 143 16.43 -6.24 -7.09
C VAL A 143 16.60 -5.27 -5.94
N ALA A 144 15.75 -5.40 -4.92
CA ALA A 144 15.76 -4.54 -3.76
C ALA A 144 16.47 -5.19 -2.57
N LEU A 145 17.49 -4.49 -2.06
CA LEU A 145 18.19 -4.81 -0.82
C LEU A 145 17.29 -4.49 0.37
N SER A 146 17.02 -5.46 1.23
CA SER A 146 16.34 -5.24 2.51
C SER A 146 17.31 -4.51 3.46
N ILE A 147 17.12 -3.21 3.62
CA ILE A 147 18.01 -2.33 4.38
C ILE A 147 17.71 -2.46 5.88
N THR A 148 18.77 -2.63 6.66
CA THR A 148 18.73 -2.60 8.12
C THR A 148 20.06 -2.07 8.64
N HIS A 149 20.26 -2.05 9.95
CA HIS A 149 21.48 -1.53 10.56
C HIS A 149 21.93 -2.40 11.73
N SER A 150 23.04 -3.10 11.55
CA SER A 150 23.81 -3.76 12.60
C SER A 150 25.28 -3.87 12.17
N ASP A 151 26.15 -4.37 13.04
CA ASP A 151 27.59 -4.44 12.80
C ASP A 151 28.00 -5.25 11.57
N ILE A 152 27.15 -6.19 11.11
CA ILE A 152 27.43 -7.02 9.94
C ILE A 152 26.84 -6.45 8.64
N HIS A 153 25.88 -5.52 8.71
CA HIS A 153 25.20 -4.96 7.55
C HIS A 153 25.98 -3.76 7.00
N THR A 154 27.20 -4.05 6.54
CA THR A 154 28.12 -3.05 5.99
C THR A 154 27.89 -2.82 4.49
N VAL A 155 28.60 -1.84 3.91
CA VAL A 155 28.57 -1.61 2.46
C VAL A 155 29.07 -2.86 1.71
N GLU A 156 30.10 -3.52 2.23
CA GLU A 156 30.68 -4.74 1.65
C GLU A 156 29.67 -5.90 1.65
N TYR A 157 28.93 -6.06 2.75
CA TYR A 157 27.84 -7.04 2.81
C TYR A 157 26.80 -6.80 1.71
N TYR A 158 26.29 -5.56 1.62
CA TYR A 158 25.29 -5.24 0.60
C TYR A 158 25.86 -5.36 -0.83
N MET A 159 27.10 -4.96 -1.05
CA MET A 159 27.77 -5.12 -2.35
C MET A 159 27.94 -6.59 -2.75
N SER A 160 28.12 -7.51 -1.80
CA SER A 160 28.17 -8.95 -2.11
C SER A 160 26.84 -9.47 -2.68
N VAL A 161 25.71 -8.94 -2.20
CA VAL A 161 24.37 -9.25 -2.73
C VAL A 161 24.21 -8.60 -4.11
N VAL A 162 24.59 -7.32 -4.25
CA VAL A 162 24.55 -6.60 -5.54
C VAL A 162 25.33 -7.36 -6.60
N ASP A 163 26.56 -7.77 -6.31
CA ASP A 163 27.42 -8.49 -7.26
C ASP A 163 26.73 -9.76 -7.78
N LYS A 164 26.10 -10.53 -6.90
CA LYS A 164 25.39 -11.76 -7.26
C LYS A 164 24.15 -11.50 -8.13
N VAL A 165 23.38 -10.48 -7.80
CA VAL A 165 22.12 -10.23 -8.53
C VAL A 165 22.38 -9.56 -9.88
N VAL A 166 23.49 -8.82 -10.01
CA VAL A 166 24.00 -8.32 -11.30
C VAL A 166 24.52 -9.48 -12.16
N GLU A 167 25.21 -10.46 -11.56
CA GLU A 167 25.60 -11.70 -12.24
C GLU A 167 24.37 -12.45 -12.80
N TYR A 168 23.24 -12.44 -12.09
CA TYR A 168 21.97 -13.01 -12.58
C TYR A 168 21.27 -12.14 -13.64
N GLY A 169 21.70 -10.90 -13.82
CA GLY A 169 21.20 -9.99 -14.84
C GLY A 169 20.17 -8.95 -14.35
N ALA A 170 20.15 -8.59 -13.07
CA ALA A 170 19.30 -7.51 -12.58
C ALA A 170 19.56 -6.19 -13.33
N ASP A 171 18.50 -5.49 -13.73
CA ASP A 171 18.57 -4.23 -14.49
C ASP A 171 18.74 -3.01 -13.57
N GLU A 172 18.18 -3.10 -12.36
CA GLU A 172 18.16 -2.01 -11.38
C GLU A 172 18.36 -2.52 -9.95
N ILE A 173 18.82 -1.64 -9.06
CA ILE A 173 18.96 -1.91 -7.63
C ILE A 173 18.08 -0.98 -6.81
N GLY A 174 17.25 -1.57 -5.95
CA GLY A 174 16.48 -0.85 -4.94
C GLY A 174 17.17 -0.88 -3.58
N LEU A 175 17.15 0.22 -2.84
CA LEU A 175 17.46 0.25 -1.41
C LEU A 175 16.13 0.31 -0.65
N LYS A 176 15.63 -0.85 -0.21
CA LYS A 176 14.36 -0.97 0.51
C LYS A 176 14.58 -0.83 2.01
N ASP A 177 14.50 0.40 2.50
CA ASP A 177 14.51 0.77 3.92
C ASP A 177 13.09 0.72 4.50
N MET A 178 12.59 -0.51 4.63
CA MET A 178 11.21 -0.82 5.07
C MET A 178 10.87 -0.33 6.47
N ALA A 179 11.88 -0.15 7.33
CA ALA A 179 11.70 0.33 8.69
C ALA A 179 12.06 1.82 8.84
N GLY A 180 12.68 2.44 7.84
CA GLY A 180 13.18 3.82 7.91
C GLY A 180 14.39 3.97 8.85
N VAL A 181 15.14 2.88 9.07
CA VAL A 181 16.26 2.82 10.02
C VAL A 181 17.62 2.89 9.33
N GLY A 182 17.65 2.86 8.00
CA GLY A 182 18.89 3.01 7.23
C GLY A 182 19.60 4.31 7.59
N ARG A 183 20.90 4.22 7.90
CA ARG A 183 21.70 5.38 8.32
C ARG A 183 22.07 6.21 7.09
N PRO A 184 21.73 7.52 7.04
CA PRO A 184 21.95 8.35 5.84
C PRO A 184 23.36 8.24 5.25
N ALA A 185 24.39 8.38 6.09
CA ALA A 185 25.79 8.32 5.66
C ALA A 185 26.19 6.93 5.09
N THR A 186 25.67 5.84 5.68
CA THR A 186 25.96 4.48 5.18
C THR A 186 25.25 4.22 3.86
N LEU A 187 24.01 4.67 3.72
CA LEU A 187 23.25 4.55 2.46
C LEU A 187 23.91 5.34 1.33
N GLY A 188 24.38 6.57 1.60
CA GLY A 188 25.16 7.34 0.64
C GLY A 188 26.43 6.60 0.18
N LYS A 189 27.19 6.01 1.11
CA LYS A 189 28.36 5.18 0.77
C LYS A 189 27.99 3.96 -0.07
N LEU A 190 26.89 3.29 0.26
CA LEU A 190 26.40 2.13 -0.50
C LEU A 190 26.03 2.51 -1.93
N VAL A 191 25.24 3.57 -2.12
CA VAL A 191 24.87 4.05 -3.46
C VAL A 191 26.10 4.43 -4.25
N LYS A 192 27.06 5.14 -3.64
CA LYS A 192 28.32 5.48 -4.30
C LYS A 192 29.08 4.23 -4.75
N ALA A 193 29.20 3.21 -3.89
CA ALA A 193 29.86 1.95 -4.24
C ALA A 193 29.17 1.21 -5.40
N ILE A 194 27.82 1.19 -5.42
CA ILE A 194 27.05 0.62 -6.53
C ILE A 194 27.33 1.38 -7.82
N LYS A 195 27.26 2.72 -7.81
CA LYS A 195 27.47 3.55 -9.02
C LYS A 195 28.92 3.53 -9.51
N GLU A 196 29.91 3.38 -8.63
CA GLU A 196 31.32 3.25 -9.02
C GLU A 196 31.60 1.91 -9.72
N LYS A 197 31.03 0.80 -9.21
CA LYS A 197 31.25 -0.53 -9.79
C LYS A 197 30.35 -0.81 -10.99
N TYR A 198 29.10 -0.36 -10.94
CA TYR A 198 28.06 -0.58 -11.95
C TYR A 198 27.39 0.74 -12.37
N PRO A 199 28.10 1.62 -13.11
CA PRO A 199 27.61 2.97 -13.42
C PRO A 199 26.31 3.00 -14.24
N HIS A 200 26.03 1.95 -15.00
CA HIS A 200 24.84 1.81 -15.84
C HIS A 200 23.60 1.35 -15.08
N ILE A 201 23.75 0.80 -13.88
CA ILE A 201 22.62 0.32 -13.07
C ILE A 201 21.92 1.51 -12.43
N LEU A 202 20.59 1.56 -12.59
CA LEU A 202 19.76 2.55 -11.91
C LEU A 202 19.60 2.18 -10.44
N VAL A 203 19.68 3.19 -9.57
CA VAL A 203 19.48 3.01 -8.13
C VAL A 203 18.23 3.76 -7.68
N GLN A 204 17.30 3.04 -7.04
CA GLN A 204 16.07 3.60 -6.47
C GLN A 204 16.07 3.50 -4.94
N TYR A 205 15.75 4.60 -4.24
CA TYR A 205 15.63 4.59 -2.78
C TYR A 205 14.17 4.56 -2.34
N HIS A 206 13.89 3.65 -1.41
CA HIS A 206 12.59 3.44 -0.79
C HIS A 206 12.74 3.54 0.73
N GLY A 207 12.24 4.60 1.35
CA GLY A 207 12.48 4.88 2.76
C GLY A 207 11.25 5.36 3.51
N HIS A 208 10.82 4.57 4.50
CA HIS A 208 9.74 4.98 5.40
C HIS A 208 10.21 6.07 6.37
N THR A 209 9.29 6.94 6.79
CA THR A 209 9.58 8.11 7.64
C THR A 209 9.47 7.82 9.14
N GLY A 210 9.06 6.61 9.54
CA GLY A 210 8.69 6.29 10.93
C GLY A 210 9.74 6.76 11.95
N PRO A 211 11.03 6.39 11.80
CA PRO A 211 12.08 6.82 12.71
C PRO A 211 12.65 8.23 12.46
N GLY A 212 12.33 8.85 11.32
CA GLY A 212 12.71 10.23 10.97
C GLY A 212 13.94 10.38 10.05
N PHE A 213 14.54 9.31 9.55
CA PHE A 213 15.75 9.41 8.69
C PHE A 213 15.47 9.63 7.20
N SER A 214 14.29 9.31 6.68
CA SER A 214 13.99 9.21 5.24
C SER A 214 14.39 10.44 4.42
N VAL A 215 14.15 11.65 4.92
CA VAL A 215 14.50 12.91 4.24
C VAL A 215 16.02 13.08 4.13
N ALA A 216 16.75 12.88 5.23
CA ALA A 216 18.21 12.95 5.25
C ALA A 216 18.85 11.84 4.38
N SER A 217 18.32 10.62 4.48
CA SER A 217 18.74 9.49 3.65
C SER A 217 18.52 9.78 2.17
N THR A 218 17.37 10.35 1.79
CA THR A 218 17.07 10.76 0.40
C THR A 218 18.12 11.73 -0.14
N LEU A 219 18.48 12.75 0.64
CA LEU A 219 19.50 13.72 0.21
C LEU A 219 20.86 13.06 0.02
N GLU A 220 21.28 12.22 0.97
CA GLU A 220 22.58 11.55 0.93
C GLU A 220 22.69 10.55 -0.24
N VAL A 221 21.63 9.76 -0.51
CA VAL A 221 21.64 8.85 -1.67
C VAL A 221 21.58 9.60 -3.00
N CYS A 222 20.86 10.74 -3.09
CA CYS A 222 20.85 11.56 -4.30
C CYS A 222 22.26 12.14 -4.58
N LYS A 223 22.94 12.68 -3.57
CA LYS A 223 24.34 13.14 -3.68
C LYS A 223 25.29 12.03 -4.11
N ALA A 224 25.03 10.80 -3.67
CA ALA A 224 25.81 9.63 -4.02
C ALA A 224 25.49 9.05 -5.41
N GLY A 225 24.44 9.55 -6.08
CA GLY A 225 24.10 9.15 -7.44
C GLY A 225 22.90 8.21 -7.57
N ALA A 226 21.96 8.20 -6.62
CA ALA A 226 20.65 7.60 -6.82
C ALA A 226 19.89 8.29 -7.96
N ASP A 227 18.99 7.56 -8.61
CA ASP A 227 18.34 7.98 -9.86
C ASP A 227 16.81 8.16 -9.69
N ILE A 228 16.21 7.45 -8.73
CA ILE A 228 14.76 7.47 -8.48
C ILE A 228 14.50 7.46 -6.98
N ILE A 229 13.55 8.28 -6.52
CA ILE A 229 13.14 8.35 -5.11
C ILE A 229 11.66 8.01 -4.97
N ASP A 230 11.34 7.08 -4.06
CA ASP A 230 9.97 6.79 -3.67
C ASP A 230 9.43 7.91 -2.78
N VAL A 231 8.25 8.40 -3.11
CA VAL A 231 7.57 9.51 -2.43
C VAL A 231 6.09 9.19 -2.26
N ALA A 232 5.47 9.85 -1.28
CA ALA A 232 4.04 9.79 -1.01
C ALA A 232 3.35 11.14 -1.25
N VAL A 233 2.03 11.14 -1.11
CA VAL A 233 1.17 12.33 -1.10
C VAL A 233 0.31 12.35 0.16
N GLU A 234 0.03 13.53 0.70
CA GLU A 234 -0.96 13.69 1.76
C GLU A 234 -2.37 13.24 1.33
N PRO A 235 -3.25 12.83 2.28
CA PRO A 235 -3.07 12.80 3.74
C PRO A 235 -2.45 11.50 4.27
N LEU A 236 -1.82 10.69 3.41
CA LEU A 236 -1.20 9.41 3.76
C LEU A 236 0.33 9.43 3.59
N SER A 237 0.97 10.60 3.69
CA SER A 237 2.42 10.73 3.84
C SER A 237 2.81 10.81 5.32
N TRP A 238 4.11 10.66 5.60
CA TRP A 238 4.71 10.75 6.95
C TRP A 238 4.35 9.60 7.89
N GLY A 239 4.87 9.66 9.13
CA GLY A 239 4.72 8.60 10.12
C GLY A 239 5.25 7.27 9.60
N MET A 240 4.44 6.22 9.65
CA MET A 240 4.81 4.88 9.18
C MET A 240 4.84 4.73 7.65
N VAL A 241 4.56 5.80 6.91
CA VAL A 241 4.53 5.83 5.44
C VAL A 241 5.82 6.47 4.89
N HIS A 242 5.79 7.10 3.73
CA HIS A 242 6.91 7.70 3.00
C HIS A 242 6.85 9.23 3.09
N PRO A 243 7.96 9.95 2.85
CA PRO A 243 7.94 11.42 2.87
C PRO A 243 7.09 11.98 1.72
N ASP A 244 6.49 13.15 1.95
CA ASP A 244 5.68 13.82 0.94
C ASP A 244 6.53 14.34 -0.22
N VAL A 245 6.02 14.20 -1.45
CA VAL A 245 6.69 14.66 -2.68
C VAL A 245 7.02 16.16 -2.64
N ILE A 246 6.20 17.00 -2.01
CA ILE A 246 6.44 18.45 -1.91
C ILE A 246 7.74 18.73 -1.15
N THR A 247 7.91 18.12 0.02
CA THR A 247 9.10 18.31 0.85
C THR A 247 10.35 17.77 0.18
N ILE A 248 10.27 16.58 -0.42
CA ILE A 248 11.40 15.98 -1.13
C ILE A 248 11.80 16.82 -2.34
N GLN A 249 10.84 17.29 -3.13
CA GLN A 249 11.13 18.15 -4.28
C GLN A 249 11.80 19.46 -3.85
N ALA A 250 11.25 20.16 -2.86
CA ALA A 250 11.80 21.43 -2.38
C ALA A 250 13.26 21.26 -1.87
N MET A 251 13.51 20.22 -1.08
CA MET A 251 14.85 19.89 -0.59
C MET A 251 15.83 19.59 -1.72
N LEU A 252 15.42 18.81 -2.72
CA LEU A 252 16.30 18.46 -3.85
C LEU A 252 16.57 19.65 -4.77
N LYS A 253 15.60 20.54 -4.98
CA LYS A 253 15.80 21.81 -5.71
C LYS A 253 16.82 22.69 -5.01
N ASP A 254 16.68 22.87 -3.70
CA ASP A 254 17.62 23.65 -2.89
C ASP A 254 19.05 23.07 -2.95
N ALA A 255 19.14 21.73 -2.94
CA ALA A 255 20.41 21.02 -3.10
C ALA A 255 20.97 21.03 -4.55
N GLY A 256 20.30 21.69 -5.51
CA GLY A 256 20.79 21.88 -6.88
C GLY A 256 20.52 20.72 -7.84
N PHE A 257 19.59 19.81 -7.52
CA PHE A 257 19.14 18.76 -8.43
C PHE A 257 18.08 19.28 -9.42
N ASP A 258 18.03 18.64 -10.59
CA ASP A 258 16.93 18.82 -11.54
C ASP A 258 15.80 17.85 -11.17
N VAL A 259 14.64 18.39 -10.80
CA VAL A 259 13.46 17.61 -10.39
C VAL A 259 12.21 18.21 -11.04
N PRO A 260 11.22 17.38 -11.43
CA PRO A 260 10.05 17.87 -12.14
C PRO A 260 9.20 18.79 -11.26
N GLU A 261 8.51 19.74 -11.90
CA GLU A 261 7.52 20.59 -11.26
C GLU A 261 6.28 19.80 -10.84
N ILE A 262 5.60 20.27 -9.79
CA ILE A 262 4.38 19.64 -9.28
C ILE A 262 3.20 20.54 -9.66
N ASN A 263 2.23 20.00 -10.40
CA ASN A 263 0.95 20.67 -10.56
C ASN A 263 0.17 20.61 -9.23
N MET A 264 0.17 21.73 -8.51
CA MET A 264 -0.44 21.81 -7.17
C MET A 264 -1.95 21.63 -7.18
N ASN A 265 -2.66 22.00 -8.26
CA ASN A 265 -4.10 21.76 -8.35
C ASN A 265 -4.40 20.25 -8.43
N ALA A 266 -3.62 19.52 -9.25
CA ALA A 266 -3.72 18.08 -9.35
C ALA A 266 -3.32 17.38 -8.04
N TYR A 267 -2.24 17.84 -7.37
CA TYR A 267 -1.87 17.36 -6.04
C TYR A 267 -3.03 17.52 -5.04
N MET A 268 -3.68 18.68 -5.02
CA MET A 268 -4.81 18.92 -4.13
C MET A 268 -6.02 18.03 -4.45
N GLU A 269 -6.24 17.70 -5.72
CA GLU A 269 -7.29 16.76 -6.11
C GLU A 269 -6.95 15.32 -5.69
N VAL A 270 -5.71 14.87 -5.87
CA VAL A 270 -5.25 13.56 -5.36
C VAL A 270 -5.42 13.49 -3.84
N ARG A 271 -5.03 14.55 -3.13
CA ARG A 271 -5.20 14.66 -1.67
C ARG A 271 -6.67 14.61 -1.27
N ARG A 272 -7.55 15.32 -1.99
CA ARG A 272 -9.01 15.32 -1.75
C ARG A 272 -9.62 13.95 -1.98
N LEU A 273 -9.29 13.28 -3.09
CA LEU A 273 -9.78 11.93 -3.41
C LEU A 273 -9.25 10.89 -2.42
N THR A 274 -7.98 10.98 -2.03
CA THR A 274 -7.40 10.09 -1.01
C THR A 274 -8.12 10.25 0.32
N GLN A 275 -8.41 11.49 0.75
CA GLN A 275 -9.22 11.75 1.94
C GLN A 275 -10.65 11.20 1.78
N GLU A 276 -11.29 11.38 0.62
CA GLU A 276 -12.61 10.83 0.33
C GLU A 276 -12.64 9.29 0.45
N PHE A 277 -11.60 8.59 0.00
CA PHE A 277 -11.52 7.13 0.10
C PHE A 277 -11.30 6.66 1.54
N MET A 278 -10.54 7.43 2.34
CA MET A 278 -10.45 7.23 3.78
C MET A 278 -11.81 7.42 4.45
N ASP A 279 -12.52 8.48 4.08
CA ASP A 279 -13.83 8.81 4.64
C ASP A 279 -14.91 7.81 4.24
N ASP A 280 -14.83 7.18 3.06
CA ASP A 280 -15.77 6.14 2.61
C ASP A 280 -15.74 4.89 3.51
N PHE A 281 -14.59 4.19 3.54
CA PHE A 281 -14.44 3.02 4.41
C PHE A 281 -13.00 2.71 4.80
N LEU A 282 -12.00 3.11 4.01
CA LEU A 282 -10.62 2.71 4.26
C LEU A 282 -10.11 3.22 5.61
N GLY A 283 -10.61 4.37 6.06
CA GLY A 283 -10.29 4.98 7.35
C GLY A 283 -10.64 4.12 8.56
N TYR A 284 -11.59 3.17 8.47
CA TYR A 284 -11.94 2.28 9.59
C TYR A 284 -10.81 1.31 9.98
N TRP A 285 -9.85 1.09 9.08
CA TRP A 285 -8.69 0.23 9.31
C TRP A 285 -7.36 0.99 9.38
N ILE A 286 -7.41 2.33 9.44
CA ILE A 286 -6.22 3.17 9.61
C ILE A 286 -6.14 3.59 11.08
N ASP A 287 -5.08 3.17 11.76
CA ASP A 287 -4.79 3.67 13.11
C ASP A 287 -4.27 5.13 12.99
N PRO A 288 -4.92 6.13 13.64
CA PRO A 288 -4.44 7.51 13.63
C PRO A 288 -2.98 7.66 14.08
N LYS A 289 -2.48 6.75 14.92
CA LYS A 289 -1.08 6.75 15.38
C LYS A 289 -0.09 6.44 14.25
N ASN A 290 -0.52 5.85 13.14
CA ASN A 290 0.35 5.57 12.00
C ASN A 290 0.89 6.86 11.35
N ARG A 291 0.28 8.03 11.61
CA ARG A 291 0.78 9.34 11.17
C ARG A 291 1.90 9.90 12.07
N ILE A 292 2.14 9.29 13.22
CA ILE A 292 3.11 9.77 14.22
C ILE A 292 4.47 9.13 13.93
N SER A 293 5.50 9.96 13.81
CA SER A 293 6.90 9.49 13.73
C SER A 293 7.45 9.21 15.13
N THR A 294 8.26 8.17 15.28
CA THR A 294 8.87 7.77 16.55
C THR A 294 10.28 7.21 16.36
N SER A 295 11.25 7.84 17.03
CA SER A 295 12.64 7.39 17.03
C SER A 295 12.90 6.19 17.95
N LEU A 296 11.89 5.70 18.70
CA LEU A 296 12.04 4.52 19.58
C LEU A 296 12.48 3.26 18.82
N LEU A 297 12.19 3.21 17.52
CA LEU A 297 12.47 2.08 16.64
C LEU A 297 13.91 2.08 16.10
N VAL A 298 14.63 3.20 16.25
CA VAL A 298 15.99 3.37 15.71
C VAL A 298 16.97 2.34 16.28
N GLY A 299 16.84 2.01 17.57
CA GLY A 299 17.73 1.10 18.29
C GLY A 299 17.42 -0.37 18.05
N CYS A 300 16.14 -0.76 18.16
CA CYS A 300 15.72 -2.15 17.99
C CYS A 300 15.58 -2.58 16.52
N GLY A 301 15.56 -1.63 15.58
CA GLY A 301 15.50 -1.89 14.14
C GLY A 301 14.15 -2.41 13.64
N LEU A 302 13.14 -2.52 14.51
CA LEU A 302 11.81 -3.02 14.15
C LEU A 302 11.05 -2.04 13.24
N PRO A 303 10.30 -2.52 12.24
CA PRO A 303 9.46 -1.66 11.40
C PRO A 303 8.35 -0.96 12.19
N GLY A 304 8.07 0.29 11.84
CA GLY A 304 7.04 1.06 12.54
C GLY A 304 5.63 0.51 12.44
N GLY A 305 5.25 -0.05 11.29
CA GLY A 305 3.98 -0.76 11.13
C GLY A 305 3.79 -1.96 12.07
N MET A 306 4.86 -2.45 12.71
CA MET A 306 4.77 -3.53 13.70
C MET A 306 4.34 -3.04 15.09
N MET A 307 4.47 -1.74 15.40
CA MET A 307 4.19 -1.20 16.74
C MET A 307 2.80 -1.58 17.26
N GLY A 308 1.76 -1.48 16.42
CA GLY A 308 0.40 -1.84 16.82
C GLY A 308 0.28 -3.31 17.23
N SER A 309 0.78 -4.22 16.39
CA SER A 309 0.77 -5.67 16.68
C SER A 309 1.61 -6.03 17.90
N MET A 310 2.78 -5.40 18.04
CA MET A 310 3.69 -5.62 19.17
C MET A 310 3.05 -5.19 20.48
N MET A 311 2.39 -4.02 20.52
CA MET A 311 1.68 -3.56 21.71
C MET A 311 0.50 -4.47 22.06
N ALA A 312 -0.21 -5.01 21.07
CA ALA A 312 -1.29 -5.98 21.30
C ALA A 312 -0.75 -7.28 21.93
N ASP A 313 0.32 -7.86 21.35
CA ASP A 313 0.96 -9.07 21.86
C ASP A 313 1.49 -8.86 23.30
N LEU A 314 2.14 -7.70 23.52
CA LEU A 314 2.68 -7.30 24.82
C LEU A 314 1.58 -7.22 25.88
N LYS A 315 0.46 -6.55 25.58
CA LYS A 315 -0.71 -6.49 26.49
C LYS A 315 -1.31 -7.88 26.75
N GLY A 316 -1.29 -8.75 25.74
CA GLY A 316 -1.77 -10.13 25.86
C GLY A 316 -0.98 -10.95 26.89
N VAL A 317 0.34 -10.79 26.94
CA VAL A 317 1.20 -11.52 27.89
C VAL A 317 1.46 -10.76 29.19
N HIS A 318 1.16 -9.46 29.25
CA HIS A 318 1.45 -8.58 30.39
C HIS A 318 0.90 -9.11 31.71
N LYS A 319 -0.36 -9.57 31.74
CA LYS A 319 -0.97 -10.16 32.93
C LYS A 319 -0.23 -11.41 33.41
N ALA A 320 0.19 -12.28 32.49
CA ALA A 320 0.91 -13.51 32.83
C ALA A 320 2.32 -13.21 33.37
N ILE A 321 2.99 -12.21 32.80
CA ILE A 321 4.28 -11.71 33.29
C ILE A 321 4.13 -11.16 34.71
N ASN A 322 3.22 -10.21 34.93
CA ASN A 322 3.03 -9.59 36.25
C ASN A 322 2.57 -10.60 37.31
N MET A 323 1.75 -11.59 36.94
CA MET A 323 1.39 -12.68 37.85
C MET A 323 2.62 -13.51 38.26
N SER A 324 3.50 -13.83 37.32
CA SER A 324 4.73 -14.58 37.59
C SER A 324 5.73 -13.78 38.44
N LEU A 325 5.87 -12.49 38.16
CA LEU A 325 6.70 -11.56 38.94
C LEU A 325 6.19 -11.42 40.38
N LYS A 326 4.87 -11.23 40.55
CA LYS A 326 4.22 -11.15 41.86
C LYS A 326 4.41 -12.42 42.68
N ASN A 327 4.23 -13.59 42.06
CA ASN A 327 4.47 -14.88 42.72
C ASN A 327 5.94 -15.07 43.14
N SER A 328 6.87 -14.39 42.47
CA SER A 328 8.30 -14.40 42.77
C SER A 328 8.75 -13.23 43.66
N GLY A 329 7.80 -12.45 44.23
CA GLY A 329 8.11 -11.30 45.08
C GLY A 329 8.73 -10.10 44.37
N GLN A 330 8.65 -10.04 43.03
CA GLN A 330 9.20 -8.96 42.22
C GLN A 330 8.15 -7.88 41.93
N LYS A 331 8.62 -6.66 41.65
CA LYS A 331 7.77 -5.53 41.25
C LYS A 331 7.09 -5.84 39.90
N GLU A 332 5.80 -5.54 39.82
CA GLU A 332 5.06 -5.55 38.55
C GLU A 332 5.63 -4.51 37.58
N LEU A 333 5.56 -4.83 36.28
CA LEU A 333 6.01 -3.94 35.22
C LEU A 333 4.83 -3.14 34.68
N SER A 334 5.06 -1.86 34.36
CA SER A 334 4.16 -1.08 33.51
C SER A 334 4.25 -1.51 32.04
N GLU A 335 3.31 -1.08 31.20
CA GLU A 335 3.38 -1.31 29.75
C GLU A 335 4.65 -0.70 29.14
N ASP A 336 5.03 0.51 29.58
CA ASP A 336 6.23 1.20 29.10
C ASP A 336 7.53 0.49 29.54
N GLU A 337 7.60 0.04 30.79
CA GLU A 337 8.74 -0.75 31.29
C GLU A 337 8.87 -2.07 30.51
N LEU A 338 7.74 -2.71 30.19
CA LEU A 338 7.73 -3.94 29.40
C LEU A 338 8.11 -3.69 27.93
N LEU A 339 7.71 -2.54 27.35
CA LEU A 339 8.09 -2.14 26.00
C LEU A 339 9.61 -1.93 25.89
N VAL A 340 10.20 -1.22 26.85
CA VAL A 340 11.66 -1.04 26.91
C VAL A 340 12.37 -2.38 27.03
N LYS A 341 11.91 -3.27 27.93
CA LYS A 341 12.46 -4.63 28.05
C LYS A 341 12.36 -5.43 26.76
N LEU A 342 11.27 -5.28 26.01
CA LEU A 342 11.12 -5.93 24.71
C LEU A 342 12.15 -5.43 23.71
N PHE A 343 12.40 -4.13 23.65
CA PHE A 343 13.45 -3.58 22.78
C PHE A 343 14.85 -4.06 23.16
N GLU A 344 15.16 -4.10 24.44
CA GLU A 344 16.43 -4.64 24.95
C GLU A 344 16.58 -6.13 24.60
N GLU A 345 15.53 -6.93 24.78
CA GLU A 345 15.56 -8.35 24.47
C GLU A 345 15.63 -8.60 22.96
N VAL A 346 14.99 -7.78 22.13
CA VAL A 346 15.17 -7.81 20.67
C VAL A 346 16.62 -7.55 20.29
N ALA A 347 17.26 -6.52 20.86
CA ALA A 347 18.67 -6.23 20.63
C ALA A 347 19.59 -7.37 21.09
N TYR A 348 19.20 -8.12 22.13
CA TYR A 348 19.92 -9.30 22.59
C TYR A 348 19.75 -10.53 21.67
N VAL A 349 18.52 -10.79 21.21
CA VAL A 349 18.15 -11.96 20.42
C VAL A 349 18.62 -11.83 18.98
N TRP A 350 18.46 -10.66 18.38
CA TRP A 350 18.68 -10.43 16.96
C TRP A 350 20.05 -10.90 16.44
N PRO A 351 21.20 -10.56 17.07
CA PRO A 351 22.49 -11.07 16.65
C PRO A 351 22.69 -12.57 16.90
N LYS A 352 21.96 -13.17 17.86
CA LYS A 352 22.10 -14.60 18.18
C LYS A 352 21.41 -15.51 17.18
N VAL A 353 20.38 -14.99 16.52
CA VAL A 353 19.64 -15.69 15.48
C VAL A 353 20.10 -15.31 14.07
N GLY A 354 21.34 -14.81 13.95
CA GLY A 354 21.99 -14.57 12.66
C GLY A 354 21.65 -13.24 11.99
N ASN A 355 21.19 -12.23 12.75
CA ASN A 355 20.94 -10.87 12.25
C ASN A 355 20.11 -10.81 10.94
N PRO A 356 18.96 -11.50 10.81
CA PRO A 356 18.12 -11.35 9.62
C PRO A 356 17.64 -9.90 9.48
N PRO A 357 17.53 -9.33 8.27
CA PRO A 357 16.84 -8.06 8.08
C PRO A 357 15.44 -8.13 8.69
N LEU A 358 15.07 -7.13 9.50
CA LEU A 358 13.82 -7.11 10.24
C LEU A 358 12.65 -6.69 9.34
N VAL A 359 12.38 -7.46 8.30
CA VAL A 359 11.21 -7.35 7.41
C VAL A 359 10.31 -8.58 7.61
N THR A 360 9.05 -8.49 7.22
CA THR A 360 8.12 -9.63 7.31
C THR A 360 8.61 -10.81 6.46
N PRO A 361 8.64 -12.05 7.00
CA PRO A 361 8.14 -12.45 8.33
C PRO A 361 9.19 -12.41 9.45
N PHE A 362 10.47 -12.21 9.16
CA PHE A 362 11.58 -12.32 10.10
C PHE A 362 11.53 -11.34 11.27
N SER A 363 11.04 -10.10 11.06
CA SER A 363 10.80 -9.17 12.17
C SER A 363 9.83 -9.72 13.21
N GLN A 364 8.78 -10.44 12.77
CA GLN A 364 7.81 -11.04 13.66
C GLN A 364 8.43 -12.20 14.44
N TYR A 365 9.30 -12.99 13.80
CA TYR A 365 10.01 -14.09 14.46
C TYR A 365 10.95 -13.59 15.55
N VAL A 366 11.80 -12.60 15.25
CA VAL A 366 12.72 -12.02 16.24
C VAL A 366 11.96 -11.39 17.40
N LYS A 367 10.90 -10.62 17.12
CA LYS A 367 10.02 -10.04 18.14
C LYS A 367 9.39 -11.12 19.04
N ASN A 368 8.86 -12.18 18.45
CA ASN A 368 8.18 -13.24 19.19
C ASN A 368 9.15 -14.03 20.08
N ILE A 369 10.36 -14.32 19.58
CA ILE A 369 11.41 -14.93 20.40
C ILE A 369 11.71 -14.04 21.61
N ALA A 370 11.88 -12.73 21.39
CA ALA A 370 12.14 -11.78 22.46
C ALA A 370 10.99 -11.70 23.48
N LEU A 371 9.74 -11.63 23.02
CA LEU A 371 8.57 -11.61 23.89
C LEU A 371 8.46 -12.89 24.73
N MET A 372 8.67 -14.05 24.11
CA MET A 372 8.64 -15.33 24.80
C MET A 372 9.81 -15.47 25.76
N ASN A 373 11.00 -14.94 25.44
CA ASN A 373 12.11 -14.90 26.38
C ASN A 373 11.76 -14.12 27.65
N ILE A 374 11.11 -12.96 27.52
CA ILE A 374 10.68 -12.15 28.67
C ILE A 374 9.70 -12.94 29.54
N LEU A 375 8.71 -13.60 28.93
CA LEU A 375 7.76 -14.45 29.64
C LEU A 375 8.45 -15.61 30.36
N GLN A 376 9.36 -16.31 29.68
CA GLN A 376 10.09 -17.45 30.23
C GLN A 376 10.98 -17.03 31.39
N MET A 377 11.71 -15.92 31.26
CA MET A 377 12.54 -15.37 32.35
C MET A 377 11.70 -14.98 33.56
N ALA A 378 10.51 -14.37 33.37
CA ALA A 378 9.58 -14.07 34.47
C ALA A 378 9.08 -15.34 35.19
N GLN A 379 9.13 -16.49 34.52
CA GLN A 379 8.77 -17.81 35.06
C GLN A 379 10.00 -18.63 35.52
N ASN A 380 11.20 -18.02 35.61
CA ASN A 380 12.47 -18.69 35.92
C ASN A 380 12.81 -19.84 34.97
N LYS A 381 12.42 -19.72 33.70
CA LYS A 381 12.75 -20.65 32.61
C LYS A 381 13.84 -20.03 31.70
N PRO A 382 14.67 -20.86 31.04
CA PRO A 382 15.75 -20.36 30.19
C PRO A 382 15.21 -19.62 28.95
N ARG A 383 16.02 -18.70 28.41
CA ARG A 383 15.78 -18.09 27.09
C ARG A 383 15.76 -19.15 26.00
N PHE A 384 15.11 -18.84 24.88
CA PHE A 384 15.01 -19.67 23.67
C PHE A 384 14.28 -21.02 23.85
N SER A 385 13.74 -21.30 25.03
CA SER A 385 13.07 -22.58 25.30
C SER A 385 11.67 -22.67 24.70
N ALA A 386 11.11 -21.56 24.19
CA ALA A 386 9.74 -21.46 23.69
C ALA A 386 9.70 -20.87 22.27
N MET A 387 10.56 -21.38 21.39
CA MET A 387 10.56 -21.02 19.96
C MET A 387 9.60 -21.91 19.16
N ASP A 388 8.82 -21.30 18.27
CA ASP A 388 7.89 -22.01 17.39
C ASP A 388 8.58 -22.61 16.15
N GLN A 389 7.85 -23.43 15.39
CA GLN A 389 8.42 -24.11 14.21
C GLN A 389 8.88 -23.14 13.13
N LYS A 390 8.20 -22.01 12.92
CA LYS A 390 8.57 -21.04 11.87
C LYS A 390 9.87 -20.31 12.21
N GLN A 391 10.06 -20.00 13.49
CA GLN A 391 11.31 -19.45 14.02
C GLN A 391 12.46 -20.45 13.82
N TRP A 392 12.21 -21.74 14.08
CA TRP A 392 13.20 -22.79 13.80
C TRP A 392 13.46 -22.96 12.30
N ASP A 393 12.45 -22.93 11.44
CA ASP A 393 12.63 -23.06 9.99
C ASP A 393 13.50 -21.93 9.42
N MET A 394 13.40 -20.70 9.97
CA MET A 394 14.35 -19.61 9.68
C MET A 394 15.77 -19.96 10.15
N ILE A 395 15.93 -20.38 11.41
CA ILE A 395 17.25 -20.70 12.01
C ILE A 395 17.93 -21.84 11.27
N LEU A 396 17.17 -22.84 10.82
CA LEU A 396 17.66 -24.03 10.14
C LEU A 396 17.91 -23.82 8.66
N GLY A 397 17.72 -22.61 8.12
CA GLY A 397 18.05 -22.26 6.73
C GLY A 397 16.97 -22.59 5.70
N LYS A 398 15.78 -23.08 6.10
CA LYS A 398 14.71 -23.46 5.16
C LYS A 398 14.12 -22.28 4.40
N ALA A 399 14.24 -21.06 4.96
CA ALA A 399 13.83 -19.82 4.30
C ALA A 399 14.95 -19.14 3.49
N GLY A 400 16.15 -19.72 3.48
CA GLY A 400 17.39 -19.13 2.95
C GLY A 400 18.45 -18.96 4.03
N THR A 401 19.64 -18.52 3.61
CA THR A 401 20.80 -18.34 4.48
C THR A 401 20.67 -17.05 5.29
N LEU A 402 20.89 -17.15 6.60
CA LEU A 402 20.99 -16.00 7.49
C LEU A 402 22.27 -15.20 7.19
N PRO A 403 22.23 -13.85 7.27
CA PRO A 403 23.42 -13.02 7.02
C PRO A 403 24.57 -13.26 8.00
N GLY A 404 24.24 -13.49 9.27
CA GLY A 404 25.20 -13.67 10.36
C GLY A 404 25.25 -15.10 10.89
N THR A 405 26.22 -15.34 11.77
CA THR A 405 26.38 -16.62 12.44
C THR A 405 25.39 -16.78 13.60
N LEU A 406 24.94 -18.02 13.85
CA LEU A 406 24.14 -18.35 15.02
C LEU A 406 24.99 -18.39 16.29
N ALA A 407 24.40 -18.02 17.43
CA ALA A 407 25.07 -18.14 18.72
C ALA A 407 25.22 -19.61 19.16
N PRO A 408 26.29 -19.95 19.92
CA PRO A 408 26.54 -21.33 20.35
C PRO A 408 25.37 -22.00 21.08
N GLU A 409 24.62 -21.24 21.89
CA GLU A 409 23.44 -21.74 22.59
C GLU A 409 22.30 -22.15 21.66
N ILE A 410 22.14 -21.48 20.51
CA ILE A 410 21.12 -21.83 19.51
C ILE A 410 21.53 -23.12 18.79
N LEU A 411 22.82 -23.26 18.45
CA LEU A 411 23.37 -24.48 17.85
C LEU A 411 23.25 -25.68 18.79
N ALA A 412 23.52 -25.48 20.08
CA ALA A 412 23.36 -26.52 21.11
C ALA A 412 21.90 -26.97 21.23
N LEU A 413 20.96 -26.02 21.26
CA LEU A 413 19.51 -26.32 21.32
C LEU A 413 19.02 -27.05 20.06
N ALA A 414 19.50 -26.65 18.87
CA ALA A 414 19.17 -27.35 17.62
C ALA A 414 19.63 -28.81 17.67
N LYS A 415 20.85 -29.06 18.15
CA LYS A 415 21.41 -30.40 18.32
C LYS A 415 20.65 -31.23 19.36
N GLU A 416 20.30 -30.64 20.50
CA GLU A 416 19.50 -31.30 21.55
C GLU A 416 18.14 -31.75 21.02
N LYS A 417 17.53 -30.94 20.15
CA LYS A 417 16.24 -31.25 19.50
C LYS A 417 16.35 -32.18 18.30
N GLY A 418 17.56 -32.57 17.90
CA GLY A 418 17.79 -33.41 16.73
C GLY A 418 17.45 -32.73 15.41
N TYR A 419 17.58 -31.40 15.34
CA TYR A 419 17.33 -30.66 14.11
C TYR A 419 18.54 -30.67 13.17
N GLU A 420 18.24 -30.72 11.87
CA GLU A 420 19.22 -30.67 10.79
C GLU A 420 19.17 -29.32 10.07
N PHE A 421 20.35 -28.81 9.74
CA PHE A 421 20.48 -27.57 8.98
C PHE A 421 20.32 -27.85 7.49
N PHE A 422 19.53 -26.99 6.84
CA PHE A 422 19.33 -27.00 5.41
C PHE A 422 20.28 -26.01 4.73
N THR A 423 21.05 -26.49 3.76
CA THR A 423 22.03 -25.70 3.02
C THR A 423 21.79 -25.64 1.52
N ASP A 424 20.86 -26.44 1.00
CA ASP A 424 20.57 -26.48 -0.44
C ASP A 424 19.73 -25.26 -0.86
N THR A 425 19.19 -25.30 -2.08
CA THR A 425 18.40 -24.20 -2.64
C THR A 425 16.96 -24.26 -2.10
N PRO A 426 16.46 -23.20 -1.41
CA PRO A 426 15.11 -23.24 -0.83
C PRO A 426 13.99 -23.53 -1.83
N GLN A 427 14.14 -23.10 -3.09
CA GLN A 427 13.14 -23.34 -4.13
C GLN A 427 12.91 -24.84 -4.43
N ASP A 428 13.92 -25.69 -4.26
CA ASP A 428 13.88 -27.11 -4.69
C ASP A 428 12.88 -27.94 -3.86
N HIS A 429 12.44 -27.42 -2.70
CA HIS A 429 11.40 -28.03 -1.88
C HIS A 429 9.96 -27.86 -2.41
N TYR A 430 9.76 -27.00 -3.40
CA TYR A 430 8.43 -26.58 -3.85
C TYR A 430 8.21 -27.04 -5.30
N PRO A 431 7.73 -28.29 -5.51
CA PRO A 431 7.46 -28.81 -6.84
C PRO A 431 6.34 -28.02 -7.53
N ASP A 432 6.32 -28.09 -8.85
CA ASP A 432 5.34 -27.43 -9.71
C ASP A 432 3.90 -27.79 -9.34
N GLU A 433 3.01 -26.79 -9.28
CA GLU A 433 1.61 -26.96 -8.86
C GLU A 433 0.58 -26.46 -9.90
N LEU A 434 0.97 -25.75 -10.95
CA LEU A 434 0.02 -25.25 -11.96
C LEU A 434 -0.82 -26.37 -12.62
N PRO A 435 -0.29 -27.57 -12.95
CA PRO A 435 -1.12 -28.64 -13.50
C PRO A 435 -2.28 -29.03 -12.59
N LYS A 436 -2.03 -29.11 -11.28
CA LYS A 436 -3.05 -29.38 -10.25
C LYS A 436 -4.11 -28.29 -10.23
N TYR A 437 -3.72 -27.02 -10.25
CA TYR A 437 -4.68 -25.91 -10.24
C TYR A 437 -5.52 -25.85 -11.52
N ARG A 438 -4.96 -26.17 -12.69
CA ARG A 438 -5.74 -26.29 -13.94
C ARG A 438 -6.81 -27.37 -13.84
N GLN A 439 -6.45 -28.55 -13.35
CA GLN A 439 -7.42 -29.64 -13.15
C GLN A 439 -8.53 -29.23 -12.18
N LEU A 440 -8.18 -28.61 -11.05
CA LEU A 440 -9.17 -28.12 -10.08
C LEU A 440 -10.10 -27.06 -10.68
N MET A 441 -9.59 -26.17 -11.54
CA MET A 441 -10.45 -25.21 -12.25
C MET A 441 -11.40 -25.90 -13.22
N GLU A 442 -10.93 -26.89 -13.97
CA GLU A 442 -11.77 -27.70 -14.87
C GLU A 442 -12.89 -28.42 -14.11
N GLU A 443 -12.57 -29.07 -12.99
CA GLU A 443 -13.53 -29.75 -12.12
C GLU A 443 -14.61 -28.80 -11.56
N GLN A 444 -14.24 -27.54 -11.30
CA GLN A 444 -15.17 -26.50 -10.82
C GLN A 444 -15.87 -25.72 -11.95
N GLY A 445 -15.54 -25.99 -13.22
CA GLY A 445 -16.04 -25.23 -14.36
C GLY A 445 -15.58 -23.76 -14.37
N TRP A 446 -14.40 -23.47 -13.82
CA TRP A 446 -13.81 -22.13 -13.82
C TRP A 446 -12.90 -21.92 -15.03
N GLU A 447 -13.09 -20.81 -15.72
CA GLU A 447 -12.20 -20.40 -16.82
C GLU A 447 -10.83 -19.97 -16.29
N ILE A 448 -9.77 -20.27 -17.03
CA ILE A 448 -8.38 -19.89 -16.69
C ILE A 448 -8.11 -18.37 -16.77
N GLY A 449 -9.04 -17.60 -17.36
CA GLY A 449 -8.94 -16.15 -17.51
C GLY A 449 -8.10 -15.67 -18.70
N GLU A 450 -8.28 -14.40 -19.05
CA GLU A 450 -7.40 -13.69 -20.01
C GLU A 450 -5.95 -13.78 -19.52
N ASP A 451 -5.01 -14.10 -20.41
CA ASP A 451 -3.58 -14.25 -20.07
C ASP A 451 -3.29 -15.22 -18.89
N GLU A 452 -4.21 -16.15 -18.60
CA GLU A 452 -4.14 -17.11 -17.49
C GLU A 452 -4.25 -16.46 -16.08
N GLU A 453 -4.89 -15.30 -16.02
CA GLU A 453 -5.07 -14.49 -14.82
C GLU A 453 -5.81 -15.17 -13.68
N GLU A 454 -6.88 -15.93 -13.97
CA GLU A 454 -7.65 -16.62 -12.94
C GLU A 454 -6.88 -17.83 -12.40
N LEU A 455 -6.15 -18.53 -13.28
CA LEU A 455 -5.25 -19.61 -12.87
C LEU A 455 -4.15 -19.08 -11.94
N PHE A 456 -3.55 -17.94 -12.28
CA PHE A 456 -2.54 -17.30 -11.45
C PHE A 456 -3.07 -16.98 -10.05
N GLU A 457 -4.22 -16.29 -9.96
CA GLU A 457 -4.77 -15.90 -8.66
C GLU A 457 -5.21 -17.12 -7.83
N TYR A 458 -5.74 -18.18 -8.46
CA TYR A 458 -6.08 -19.40 -7.75
C TYR A 458 -4.85 -20.13 -7.22
N ALA A 459 -3.79 -20.24 -8.02
CA ALA A 459 -2.55 -20.88 -7.60
C ALA A 459 -1.79 -20.07 -6.53
N MET A 460 -1.84 -18.73 -6.62
CA MET A 460 -1.16 -17.83 -5.68
C MET A 460 -1.91 -17.75 -4.33
N HIS A 461 -3.23 -17.58 -4.35
CA HIS A 461 -4.06 -17.35 -3.15
C HIS A 461 -5.27 -18.31 -3.11
N PRO A 462 -5.05 -19.63 -2.96
CA PRO A 462 -6.10 -20.63 -3.17
C PRO A 462 -7.33 -20.45 -2.29
N THR A 463 -7.13 -20.22 -0.98
CA THR A 463 -8.24 -20.03 -0.03
C THR A 463 -9.01 -18.75 -0.34
N GLN A 464 -8.31 -17.62 -0.52
CA GLN A 464 -8.94 -16.34 -0.78
C GLN A 464 -9.66 -16.33 -2.13
N TYR A 465 -9.11 -17.02 -3.13
CA TYR A 465 -9.75 -17.16 -4.44
C TYR A 465 -11.05 -17.99 -4.37
N ILE A 466 -11.07 -19.09 -3.61
CA ILE A 466 -12.29 -19.87 -3.36
C ILE A 466 -13.35 -19.02 -2.63
N ASP A 467 -12.95 -18.27 -1.60
CA ASP A 467 -13.85 -17.37 -0.86
C ASP A 467 -14.39 -16.24 -1.75
N TYR A 468 -13.57 -15.74 -2.68
CA TYR A 468 -13.99 -14.79 -3.70
C TYR A 468 -15.03 -15.41 -4.64
N LYS A 469 -14.75 -16.56 -5.25
CA LYS A 469 -15.64 -17.23 -6.22
C LYS A 469 -16.97 -17.66 -5.62
N SER A 470 -16.99 -18.04 -4.34
CA SER A 470 -18.21 -18.39 -3.60
C SER A 470 -19.01 -17.18 -3.10
N GLY A 471 -18.46 -15.96 -3.18
CA GLY A 471 -19.03 -14.74 -2.62
C GLY A 471 -18.93 -14.66 -1.08
N ALA A 472 -18.25 -15.60 -0.43
CA ALA A 472 -18.01 -15.58 1.01
C ALA A 472 -17.13 -14.39 1.42
N ALA A 473 -16.12 -14.04 0.62
CA ALA A 473 -15.24 -12.91 0.88
C ALA A 473 -16.02 -11.59 0.97
N LYS A 474 -16.89 -11.31 -0.01
CA LYS A 474 -17.73 -10.10 -0.03
C LYS A 474 -18.65 -10.02 1.19
N LYS A 475 -19.34 -11.11 1.53
CA LYS A 475 -20.21 -11.18 2.71
C LYS A 475 -19.44 -10.95 4.01
N ASN A 476 -18.23 -11.53 4.11
CA ASN A 476 -17.37 -11.36 5.28
C ASN A 476 -16.89 -9.91 5.42
N PHE A 477 -16.49 -9.28 4.31
CA PHE A 477 -16.09 -7.88 4.27
C PHE A 477 -17.23 -6.94 4.68
N GLU A 478 -18.43 -7.12 4.11
CA GLU A 478 -19.62 -6.30 4.46
C GLU A 478 -19.96 -6.41 5.96
N ARG A 479 -19.88 -7.61 6.52
CA ARG A 479 -20.07 -7.84 7.96
C ARG A 479 -18.99 -7.16 8.81
N GLU A 480 -17.71 -7.26 8.42
CA GLU A 480 -16.60 -6.60 9.13
C GLU A 480 -16.75 -5.08 9.08
N LEU A 481 -17.13 -4.54 7.91
CA LEU A 481 -17.36 -3.12 7.70
C LEU A 481 -18.50 -2.61 8.58
N GLU A 482 -19.62 -3.32 8.65
CA GLU A 482 -20.76 -2.93 9.48
C GLU A 482 -20.39 -2.95 10.98
N ALA A 483 -19.66 -3.98 11.43
CA ALA A 483 -19.15 -4.03 12.79
C ALA A 483 -18.21 -2.85 13.11
N LYS A 484 -17.33 -2.47 12.17
CA LYS A 484 -16.44 -1.31 12.32
C LYS A 484 -17.20 0.01 12.35
N LYS A 485 -18.22 0.17 11.51
CA LYS A 485 -19.13 1.33 11.52
C LYS A 485 -19.78 1.52 12.88
N GLN A 486 -20.26 0.44 13.49
CA GLN A 486 -20.91 0.48 14.80
C GLN A 486 -19.94 0.74 15.96
N GLN A 487 -18.70 0.26 15.87
CA GLN A 487 -17.67 0.44 16.91
C GLN A 487 -16.95 1.79 16.84
N SER A 488 -17.07 2.51 15.72
CA SER A 488 -16.25 3.68 15.44
C SER A 488 -16.95 4.98 15.85
N ASN A 489 -16.22 5.84 16.56
CA ASN A 489 -16.59 7.25 16.75
C ASN A 489 -16.21 8.14 15.55
N ILE A 490 -15.64 7.56 14.49
CA ILE A 490 -15.36 8.27 13.25
C ILE A 490 -16.71 8.61 12.60
N LYS A 491 -17.06 9.89 12.56
CA LYS A 491 -18.15 10.41 11.73
C LYS A 491 -17.75 10.25 10.26
N VAL A 492 -17.89 9.04 9.75
CA VAL A 492 -17.88 8.80 8.32
C VAL A 492 -19.13 9.46 7.78
N ILE A 493 -18.92 10.54 7.01
CA ILE A 493 -19.98 11.08 6.18
C ILE A 493 -20.11 10.06 5.05
N ILE A 494 -20.98 9.06 5.25
CA ILE A 494 -21.52 8.30 4.13
C ILE A 494 -22.33 9.33 3.33
N LYS A 495 -21.69 10.00 2.37
CA LYS A 495 -22.44 10.38 1.18
C LYS A 495 -22.78 9.04 0.56
N GLU A 496 -24.02 8.60 0.73
CA GLU A 496 -24.58 7.60 -0.17
C GLU A 496 -24.36 8.15 -1.58
N ILE A 497 -23.30 7.70 -2.24
CA ILE A 497 -23.14 7.89 -3.67
C ILE A 497 -24.08 6.86 -4.29
N LYS A 498 -25.38 7.14 -4.23
CA LYS A 498 -26.31 6.59 -5.21
C LYS A 498 -25.83 7.13 -6.56
N LEU A 499 -25.59 6.25 -7.52
CA LEU A 499 -25.29 6.67 -8.89
C LEU A 499 -26.37 7.66 -9.36
N PRO A 500 -26.03 8.75 -10.08
CA PRO A 500 -26.96 9.85 -10.38
C PRO A 500 -28.27 9.44 -11.07
N GLU A 501 -28.25 8.33 -11.81
CA GLU A 501 -29.37 7.88 -12.63
C GLU A 501 -30.53 7.30 -11.79
N VAL A 502 -30.22 6.53 -10.74
CA VAL A 502 -31.23 5.87 -9.89
C VAL A 502 -31.94 6.88 -8.98
N VAL A 503 -31.22 7.89 -8.47
CA VAL A 503 -31.80 8.98 -7.64
C VAL A 503 -32.74 9.84 -8.47
N ARG A 504 -32.38 10.11 -9.73
CA ARG A 504 -33.15 10.95 -10.63
C ARG A 504 -34.51 10.32 -10.96
N GLU A 505 -34.56 9.02 -11.21
CA GLU A 505 -35.82 8.33 -11.50
C GLU A 505 -36.74 8.25 -10.27
N GLU A 506 -36.20 7.94 -9.09
CA GLU A 506 -36.94 7.94 -7.82
C GLU A 506 -37.51 9.33 -7.50
N LEU A 507 -36.70 10.40 -7.66
CA LEU A 507 -37.12 11.77 -7.41
C LEU A 507 -38.23 12.20 -8.38
N ILE A 508 -38.05 11.98 -9.69
CA ILE A 508 -39.07 12.31 -10.70
C ILE A 508 -40.36 11.53 -10.43
N ALA A 509 -40.27 10.24 -10.10
CA ALA A 509 -41.44 9.42 -9.77
C ALA A 509 -42.17 9.93 -8.51
N SER A 510 -41.43 10.33 -7.47
CA SER A 510 -42.00 10.85 -6.23
C SER A 510 -42.74 12.18 -6.42
N VAL A 511 -42.19 13.10 -7.22
CA VAL A 511 -42.80 14.40 -7.51
C VAL A 511 -43.99 14.23 -8.44
N LYS A 512 -43.91 13.35 -9.45
CA LYS A 512 -45.04 13.04 -10.34
C LYS A 512 -46.20 12.34 -9.64
N ALA A 513 -45.93 11.57 -8.58
CA ALA A 513 -46.99 10.95 -7.77
C ALA A 513 -47.84 12.00 -7.03
N GLN A 514 -47.27 13.17 -6.71
CA GLN A 514 -47.96 14.28 -6.04
C GLN A 514 -48.51 15.31 -7.06
N HIS A 515 -47.81 15.48 -8.18
CA HIS A 515 -48.11 16.41 -9.25
C HIS A 515 -47.97 15.71 -10.62
N PRO A 516 -49.04 15.10 -11.15
CA PRO A 516 -48.96 14.27 -12.36
C PRO A 516 -48.38 14.98 -13.59
N ASP A 517 -48.59 16.29 -13.69
CA ASP A 517 -48.14 17.13 -14.80
C ASP A 517 -46.73 17.72 -14.60
N ALA A 518 -46.09 17.44 -13.45
CA ALA A 518 -44.76 17.97 -13.15
C ALA A 518 -43.70 17.45 -14.13
N LYS A 519 -42.98 18.40 -14.72
CA LYS A 519 -41.88 18.13 -15.64
C LYS A 519 -40.57 18.62 -15.02
N PRO A 520 -39.48 17.84 -15.12
CA PRO A 520 -38.19 18.21 -14.56
C PRO A 520 -37.43 19.19 -15.46
N VAL A 521 -36.73 20.12 -14.84
CA VAL A 521 -35.70 20.97 -15.45
C VAL A 521 -34.36 20.37 -15.08
N ILE A 522 -33.49 20.15 -16.07
CA ILE A 522 -32.27 19.36 -15.92
C ILE A 522 -31.05 20.22 -16.23
N SER A 523 -29.99 20.06 -15.45
CA SER A 523 -28.71 20.71 -15.71
C SER A 523 -28.08 20.18 -17.00
N THR A 524 -27.61 21.09 -17.85
CA THR A 524 -26.92 20.75 -19.10
C THR A 524 -25.39 20.67 -18.93
N SER A 525 -24.87 21.11 -17.78
CA SER A 525 -23.44 21.17 -17.46
C SER A 525 -23.14 20.97 -15.97
N ASP A 526 -21.86 20.77 -15.65
CA ASP A 526 -21.36 20.66 -14.28
C ASP A 526 -21.01 22.06 -13.75
N GLY A 527 -21.53 22.44 -12.59
CA GLY A 527 -21.27 23.79 -12.07
C GLY A 527 -22.10 24.16 -10.85
N ILE A 528 -22.16 25.45 -10.56
CA ILE A 528 -22.93 26.02 -9.44
C ILE A 528 -24.20 26.68 -9.98
N VAL A 529 -25.38 26.33 -9.42
CA VAL A 529 -26.67 26.91 -9.83
C VAL A 529 -26.82 28.34 -9.33
N LEU A 530 -27.18 29.25 -10.23
CA LEU A 530 -27.41 30.67 -10.01
C LEU A 530 -28.80 31.02 -10.55
N TRP A 531 -29.81 30.95 -9.69
CA TRP A 531 -31.18 31.33 -9.99
C TRP A 531 -31.35 32.82 -10.24
N GLU A 532 -30.71 33.65 -9.41
CA GLU A 532 -30.66 35.09 -9.57
C GLU A 532 -29.21 35.58 -9.61
N LEU A 533 -28.93 36.51 -10.52
CA LEU A 533 -27.68 37.27 -10.58
C LEU A 533 -27.98 38.70 -10.09
N PRO A 534 -28.00 38.96 -8.76
CA PRO A 534 -28.31 40.29 -8.27
C PRO A 534 -27.16 41.26 -8.57
N VAL A 535 -27.50 42.44 -9.10
CA VAL A 535 -26.54 43.55 -9.26
C VAL A 535 -26.27 44.22 -7.90
N THR A 536 -27.23 44.15 -6.96
CA THR A 536 -27.08 44.49 -5.52
C THR A 536 -28.10 43.69 -4.69
N GLY A 537 -27.69 43.07 -3.58
CA GLY A 537 -28.55 42.28 -2.68
C GLY A 537 -28.05 40.84 -2.46
N GLN A 538 -28.74 40.06 -1.63
CA GLN A 538 -28.49 38.60 -1.50
C GLN A 538 -29.27 37.85 -2.56
N ALA A 539 -28.60 36.96 -3.31
CA ALA A 539 -29.24 36.10 -4.29
C ALA A 539 -30.12 35.06 -3.59
N MET A 540 -31.35 34.86 -4.07
CA MET A 540 -32.30 33.92 -3.48
C MET A 540 -32.90 33.00 -4.55
N ASN A 541 -33.49 31.89 -4.13
CA ASN A 541 -34.31 31.05 -5.00
C ASN A 541 -35.57 31.83 -5.43
N PRO A 542 -36.07 31.62 -6.66
CA PRO A 542 -37.32 32.21 -7.11
C PRO A 542 -38.49 31.74 -6.24
N PRO A 543 -39.51 32.58 -6.01
CA PRO A 543 -40.71 32.18 -5.30
C PRO A 543 -41.40 30.98 -5.97
N MET A 544 -41.91 30.04 -5.19
CA MET A 544 -42.73 28.95 -5.73
C MET A 544 -43.98 29.54 -6.41
N GLY A 545 -44.36 28.98 -7.56
CA GLY A 545 -45.44 29.47 -8.40
C GLY A 545 -45.04 30.54 -9.43
N THR A 546 -43.76 30.93 -9.49
CA THR A 546 -43.23 31.82 -10.54
C THR A 546 -43.50 31.23 -11.92
N ALA A 547 -44.09 32.00 -12.82
CA ALA A 547 -44.46 31.56 -14.17
C ALA A 547 -43.29 31.76 -15.14
N TYR A 548 -42.97 30.72 -15.90
CA TYR A 548 -42.00 30.74 -16.98
C TYR A 548 -42.68 30.35 -18.29
N SER A 549 -42.33 31.02 -19.37
CA SER A 549 -42.69 30.65 -20.74
C SER A 549 -41.60 29.77 -21.34
N GLU A 550 -41.96 28.91 -22.29
CA GLU A 550 -40.96 28.16 -23.07
C GLU A 550 -39.92 29.11 -23.69
N GLY A 551 -38.64 28.81 -23.47
CA GLY A 551 -37.51 29.64 -23.89
C GLY A 551 -37.03 30.65 -22.85
N ASP A 552 -37.79 30.91 -21.78
CA ASP A 552 -37.37 31.79 -20.69
C ASP A 552 -36.19 31.19 -19.92
N THR A 553 -35.31 32.05 -19.43
CA THR A 553 -34.18 31.66 -18.59
C THR A 553 -34.63 31.41 -17.16
N LEU A 554 -34.42 30.19 -16.66
CA LEU A 554 -34.70 29.85 -15.26
C LEU A 554 -33.55 30.22 -14.33
N CYS A 555 -32.34 29.81 -14.71
CA CYS A 555 -31.13 29.99 -13.92
C CYS A 555 -29.90 29.84 -14.81
N PHE A 556 -28.74 30.14 -14.26
CA PHE A 556 -27.44 29.87 -14.85
C PHE A 556 -26.73 28.77 -14.08
N VAL A 557 -25.86 28.03 -14.76
CA VAL A 557 -24.91 27.12 -14.13
C VAL A 557 -23.51 27.66 -14.40
N GLU A 558 -22.82 28.09 -13.35
CA GLU A 558 -21.43 28.53 -13.43
C GLU A 558 -20.51 27.32 -13.52
N ALA A 559 -20.16 26.97 -14.76
CA ALA A 559 -19.21 25.94 -15.12
C ALA A 559 -17.79 26.50 -15.19
N TYR A 560 -16.78 25.63 -15.26
CA TYR A 560 -15.37 26.05 -15.27
C TYR A 560 -14.99 26.91 -16.49
N TYR A 561 -15.76 26.84 -17.58
CA TYR A 561 -15.54 27.59 -18.83
C TYR A 561 -16.43 28.84 -18.97
N GLY A 562 -17.30 29.11 -17.99
CA GLY A 562 -18.25 30.22 -18.06
C GLY A 562 -19.63 29.82 -17.53
N GLN A 563 -20.62 30.70 -17.76
CA GLN A 563 -21.99 30.47 -17.31
C GLN A 563 -22.83 29.89 -18.45
N ASP A 564 -23.42 28.73 -18.20
CA ASP A 564 -24.42 28.13 -19.08
C ASP A 564 -25.82 28.55 -18.65
N GLU A 565 -26.64 28.89 -19.63
CA GLU A 565 -28.02 29.29 -19.42
C GLU A 565 -28.96 28.08 -19.41
N ILE A 566 -29.75 27.91 -18.36
CA ILE A 566 -30.77 26.86 -18.25
C ILE A 566 -32.13 27.47 -18.61
N LYS A 567 -32.69 27.03 -19.74
CA LYS A 567 -33.97 27.53 -20.28
C LYS A 567 -35.15 26.62 -19.97
N ALA A 568 -36.33 27.22 -19.89
CA ALA A 568 -37.60 26.52 -19.79
C ALA A 568 -37.86 25.79 -21.11
N LEU A 569 -38.01 24.47 -21.07
CA LEU A 569 -38.37 23.67 -22.26
C LEU A 569 -39.89 23.62 -22.48
N TYR A 570 -40.67 24.21 -21.59
CA TYR A 570 -42.13 24.26 -21.64
C TYR A 570 -42.62 25.38 -20.72
N SER A 571 -43.73 26.00 -21.09
CA SER A 571 -44.40 27.00 -20.24
C SER A 571 -45.06 26.34 -19.03
N GLY A 572 -44.91 26.93 -17.85
CA GLY A 572 -45.41 26.37 -16.60
C GLY A 572 -45.08 27.24 -15.39
N LYS A 573 -45.57 26.85 -14.21
CA LYS A 573 -45.21 27.50 -12.93
C LYS A 573 -44.25 26.62 -12.16
N LEU A 574 -43.27 27.27 -11.53
CA LEU A 574 -42.28 26.61 -10.68
C LEU A 574 -42.95 25.92 -9.49
N LEU A 575 -42.90 24.60 -9.46
CA LEU A 575 -43.49 23.77 -8.41
C LEU A 575 -42.53 23.54 -7.26
N GLN A 576 -41.27 23.24 -7.58
CA GLN A 576 -40.27 22.86 -6.61
C GLN A 576 -38.87 23.17 -7.13
N VAL A 577 -38.04 23.75 -6.27
CA VAL A 577 -36.59 23.87 -6.48
C VAL A 577 -35.93 22.66 -5.83
N VAL A 578 -35.10 21.95 -6.60
CA VAL A 578 -34.34 20.78 -6.15
C VAL A 578 -32.92 21.20 -5.81
N ALA A 579 -32.28 22.00 -6.67
CA ALA A 579 -30.95 22.58 -6.43
C ALA A 579 -31.09 24.06 -6.10
N SER A 580 -30.69 24.47 -4.90
CA SER A 580 -30.80 25.86 -4.43
C SER A 580 -29.71 26.77 -5.01
N GLN A 581 -29.86 28.08 -4.86
CA GLN A 581 -28.86 29.10 -5.18
C GLN A 581 -27.51 28.73 -4.53
N GLY A 582 -26.45 28.66 -5.33
CA GLY A 582 -25.11 28.31 -4.87
C GLY A 582 -24.86 26.81 -4.71
N GLU A 583 -25.84 25.95 -5.00
CA GLU A 583 -25.69 24.51 -4.93
C GLU A 583 -24.98 23.95 -6.16
N ARG A 584 -24.15 22.93 -5.96
CA ARG A 584 -23.36 22.31 -7.03
C ARG A 584 -24.15 21.20 -7.70
N VAL A 585 -24.27 21.26 -9.02
CA VAL A 585 -24.96 20.26 -9.86
C VAL A 585 -24.02 19.66 -10.88
N ARG A 586 -24.33 18.44 -11.32
CA ARG A 586 -23.73 17.79 -12.48
C ARG A 586 -24.68 17.81 -13.67
N LYS A 587 -24.14 17.68 -14.87
CA LYS A 587 -24.90 17.48 -16.09
C LYS A 587 -25.82 16.28 -15.91
N GLY A 588 -27.11 16.50 -16.14
CA GLY A 588 -28.15 15.49 -15.98
C GLY A 588 -28.88 15.52 -14.63
N ASP A 589 -28.44 16.32 -13.65
CA ASP A 589 -29.15 16.49 -12.39
C ASP A 589 -30.44 17.31 -12.56
N VAL A 590 -31.46 17.02 -11.75
CA VAL A 590 -32.71 17.81 -11.74
C VAL A 590 -32.50 19.07 -10.91
N ILE A 591 -32.72 20.24 -11.51
CA ILE A 591 -32.58 21.54 -10.88
C ILE A 591 -33.91 21.99 -10.25
N ALA A 592 -35.04 21.74 -10.92
CA ALA A 592 -36.38 22.10 -10.46
C ALA A 592 -37.47 21.33 -11.22
N PHE A 593 -38.74 21.57 -10.86
CA PHE A 593 -39.92 21.10 -11.58
C PHE A 593 -40.85 22.26 -11.93
N LEU A 594 -41.42 22.26 -13.13
CA LEU A 594 -42.58 23.10 -13.48
C LEU A 594 -43.82 22.23 -13.71
N ASN A 595 -45.02 22.79 -13.50
CA ASN A 595 -46.29 22.14 -13.87
C ASN A 595 -46.73 22.40 -15.30
#